data_AF-A0A2A4EAR9-F1
#
_entry.id   AF-A0A2A4EAR9-F1
#
_cell.length_a   1.000
_cell.length_b   1.000
_cell.length_c   1.000
_cell.angle_alpha   90.00
_cell.angle_beta   90.00
_cell.angle_gamma   90.00
#
_symmetry.space_group_name_H-M   'P 1'
#
loop_
_entity.id
_entity.type
_entity.pdbx_description
1 polymer ?
#
loop_
_entity_poly.entity_id
_entity_poly.type
_entity_poly.pdbx_seq_one_letter_code
_entity_poly.pdbx_strand_id
1 'polypeptide(L)'
;MTAARRVLFHCNAGDGFGMGHLMRVIAIARTAEERGWVTSIAGDLDDAAASVLGRLLPGSTLLRVALSSQTEMLDAARGVDVVHLDTYWSVPDLSRTGALISNMQDGSYGVRAADLSIDANLGAERSFVAPELGRTHLVGIDAAVIRDQVRRQRAAPRTENLTPRLLVVMGGTDPGGLTARIVSALDAIDDPLEVTAVDPRGRAEVVQAARASRHAVRVAGFVDDLPALARTHDVAVTAAGTSVWDFACMGLPMALVCAVDNQRAGYREVVEAGLAEGLGEPPHDELEERIRSLDRLLRSPQELAELAARLSATVDGLGTWRIVASWEQLLRTPRIATPTDGSSTGDAPACARPARLDDAGLLLAWRNDEITRRNSRDGSLVDERGHLAWLTRSLAADDRRLLVIEEGAVPVATCRWDRRSVTDWEISITVAPDARGRGVAGRALAAAQRALIAPDPVRMIAVVHEQNAASRRVFERAGYLPQNPPDEAGFLSLSRWRLPER
;
A
#
# COMPACT_ATOMS: atom_id res chain seq x y z
N MET A 1 -14.90 -24.20 18.80
CA MET A 1 -14.90 -22.84 18.21
C MET A 1 -13.64 -22.16 18.70
N THR A 2 -12.70 -21.81 17.82
CA THR A 2 -11.59 -20.93 18.20
C THR A 2 -12.16 -19.58 18.63
N ALA A 3 -11.68 -19.02 19.74
CA ALA A 3 -12.08 -17.68 20.16
C ALA A 3 -11.81 -16.68 19.03
N ALA A 4 -12.73 -15.74 18.80
CA ALA A 4 -12.54 -14.69 17.81
C ALA A 4 -11.33 -13.83 18.22
N ARG A 5 -10.48 -13.49 17.24
CA ARG A 5 -9.33 -12.61 17.49
C ARG A 5 -9.81 -11.20 17.79
N ARG A 6 -9.04 -10.48 18.59
CA ARG A 6 -9.39 -9.14 19.10
C ARG A 6 -8.34 -8.13 18.69
N VAL A 7 -8.77 -6.99 18.19
CA VAL A 7 -7.90 -5.85 17.88
C VAL A 7 -8.37 -4.61 18.63
N LEU A 8 -7.42 -3.93 19.26
CA LEU A 8 -7.61 -2.59 19.81
C LEU A 8 -7.00 -1.57 18.85
N PHE A 9 -7.82 -0.68 18.31
CA PHE A 9 -7.37 0.48 17.57
C PHE A 9 -7.12 1.65 18.52
N HIS A 10 -6.08 2.43 18.28
CA HIS A 10 -5.84 3.68 18.99
C HIS A 10 -5.65 4.85 18.03
N CYS A 11 -6.53 5.84 18.14
CA CYS A 11 -6.46 7.09 17.41
C CYS A 11 -7.13 8.22 18.20
N ASN A 12 -6.73 9.45 17.92
CA ASN A 12 -7.41 10.65 18.42
C ASN A 12 -8.06 11.37 17.23
N ALA A 13 -9.25 11.92 17.42
CA ALA A 13 -9.95 12.65 16.37
C ALA A 13 -10.94 13.67 16.94
N GLY A 14 -11.11 14.76 16.21
CA GLY A 14 -11.95 15.88 16.63
C GLY A 14 -11.31 17.23 16.36
N ASP A 15 -11.88 18.28 16.94
CA ASP A 15 -11.34 19.63 16.87
C ASP A 15 -9.89 19.66 17.39
N GLY A 16 -8.96 20.13 16.54
CA GLY A 16 -7.52 20.15 16.82
C GLY A 16 -6.73 18.90 16.38
N PHE A 17 -7.38 17.74 16.21
CA PHE A 17 -6.76 16.51 15.69
C PHE A 17 -7.06 16.25 14.21
N GLY A 18 -8.22 16.74 13.75
CA GLY A 18 -8.79 16.35 12.46
C GLY A 18 -9.43 14.97 12.51
N MET A 19 -9.94 14.52 11.36
CA MET A 19 -10.70 13.26 11.24
C MET A 19 -9.92 12.14 10.51
N GLY A 20 -8.71 12.43 10.01
CA GLY A 20 -7.95 11.53 9.15
C GLY A 20 -7.66 10.17 9.79
N HIS A 21 -7.11 10.18 11.01
CA HIS A 21 -6.78 8.97 11.77
C HIS A 21 -8.01 8.08 12.01
N LEU A 22 -9.12 8.67 12.47
CA LEU A 22 -10.36 7.93 12.70
C LEU A 22 -10.91 7.31 11.40
N MET A 23 -10.88 8.05 10.29
CA MET A 23 -11.33 7.51 9.00
C MET A 23 -10.49 6.33 8.52
N ARG A 24 -9.16 6.37 8.73
CA ARG A 24 -8.27 5.23 8.45
C ARG A 24 -8.57 4.05 9.36
N VAL A 25 -8.69 4.29 10.67
CA VAL A 25 -9.05 3.28 11.67
C VAL A 25 -10.36 2.58 11.31
N ILE A 26 -11.41 3.33 10.94
CA ILE A 26 -12.70 2.76 10.53
C ILE A 26 -12.54 1.86 9.30
N ALA A 27 -11.77 2.28 8.29
CA ALA A 27 -11.57 1.49 7.08
C ALA A 27 -10.84 0.17 7.36
N ILE A 28 -9.80 0.20 8.21
CA ILE A 28 -9.07 -1.01 8.62
C ILE A 28 -9.96 -1.90 9.50
N ALA A 29 -10.71 -1.30 10.45
CA ALA A 29 -11.60 -2.02 11.35
C ALA A 29 -12.71 -2.77 10.61
N ARG A 30 -13.34 -2.17 9.60
CA ARG A 30 -14.31 -2.87 8.73
C ARG A 30 -13.69 -4.09 8.06
N THR A 31 -12.47 -3.95 7.53
CA THR A 31 -11.75 -5.07 6.91
C THR A 31 -11.43 -6.18 7.93
N ALA A 32 -11.16 -5.81 9.19
CA ALA A 32 -10.95 -6.77 10.27
C ALA A 32 -12.27 -7.49 10.66
N GLU A 33 -13.38 -6.78 10.78
CA GLU A 33 -14.71 -7.35 11.06
C GLU A 33 -15.17 -8.32 9.97
N GLU A 34 -14.98 -7.96 8.70
CA GLU A 34 -15.23 -8.85 7.54
C GLU A 34 -14.42 -10.15 7.62
N ARG A 35 -13.28 -10.13 8.32
CA ARG A 35 -12.39 -11.29 8.55
C ARG A 35 -12.62 -11.95 9.91
N GLY A 36 -13.70 -11.60 10.61
CA GLY A 36 -14.12 -12.22 11.86
C GLY A 36 -13.38 -11.75 13.11
N TRP A 37 -12.74 -10.58 13.06
CA TRP A 37 -12.12 -9.95 14.23
C TRP A 37 -13.16 -9.17 15.04
N VAL A 38 -12.97 -9.15 16.36
CA VAL A 38 -13.69 -8.25 17.28
C VAL A 38 -12.88 -6.97 17.42
N THR A 39 -13.52 -5.83 17.16
CA THR A 39 -12.88 -4.51 17.14
C THR A 39 -13.28 -3.69 18.37
N SER A 40 -12.27 -3.03 18.94
CA SER A 40 -12.45 -1.97 19.94
C SER A 40 -11.62 -0.77 19.53
N ILE A 41 -12.08 0.44 19.84
CA ILE A 41 -11.37 1.69 19.56
C ILE A 41 -11.11 2.39 20.88
N ALA A 42 -9.88 2.84 21.10
CA ALA A 42 -9.45 3.61 22.26
C ALA A 42 -8.85 4.95 21.85
N GLY A 43 -9.21 6.03 22.54
CA GLY A 43 -8.55 7.32 22.35
C GLY A 43 -9.42 8.51 22.71
N ASP A 44 -8.88 9.70 22.45
CA ASP A 44 -9.55 10.97 22.67
C ASP A 44 -10.36 11.34 21.41
N LEU A 45 -11.66 11.08 21.47
CA LEU A 45 -12.61 11.39 20.41
C LEU A 45 -13.61 12.43 20.93
N ASP A 46 -13.73 13.57 20.25
CA ASP A 46 -14.81 14.51 20.55
C ASP A 46 -16.19 13.93 20.17
N ASP A 47 -17.26 14.64 20.51
CA ASP A 47 -18.63 14.15 20.26
C ASP A 47 -18.95 14.01 18.77
N ALA A 48 -18.37 14.86 17.91
CA ALA A 48 -18.55 14.77 16.47
C ALA A 48 -17.86 13.51 15.91
N ALA A 49 -16.63 13.24 16.34
CA ALA A 49 -15.86 12.06 15.98
C ALA A 49 -16.54 10.77 16.48
N ALA A 50 -17.02 10.76 17.73
CA ALA A 50 -17.76 9.64 18.29
C ALA A 50 -19.07 9.38 17.52
N SER A 51 -19.78 10.43 17.09
CA SER A 51 -20.98 10.31 16.26
C SER A 51 -20.67 9.72 14.88
N VAL A 52 -19.60 10.17 14.24
CA VAL A 52 -19.12 9.61 12.96
C VAL A 52 -18.77 8.13 13.12
N LEU A 53 -18.07 7.77 14.20
CA LEU A 53 -17.75 6.38 14.49
C LEU A 53 -19.01 5.52 14.64
N GLY A 54 -19.96 5.96 15.47
CA GLY A 54 -21.22 5.21 15.69
C GLY A 54 -22.03 4.99 14.41
N ARG A 55 -21.97 5.96 13.47
CA ARG A 55 -22.63 5.85 12.16
C ARG A 55 -21.89 4.91 11.20
N LEU A 56 -20.56 4.95 11.16
CA LEU A 56 -19.77 4.25 10.15
C LEU A 56 -19.28 2.87 10.60
N LEU A 57 -19.17 2.62 11.90
CA LEU A 57 -18.77 1.32 12.45
C LEU A 57 -19.74 0.91 13.57
N PRO A 58 -21.03 0.71 13.25
CA PRO A 58 -22.04 0.36 14.25
C PRO A 58 -21.70 -0.98 14.90
N GLY A 59 -21.73 -1.04 16.23
CA GLY A 59 -21.42 -2.24 17.01
C GLY A 59 -19.98 -2.34 17.50
N SER A 60 -19.08 -1.45 17.07
CA SER A 60 -17.74 -1.35 17.66
C SER A 60 -17.79 -0.82 19.10
N THR A 61 -16.90 -1.34 19.94
CA THR A 61 -16.78 -0.84 21.33
C THR A 61 -15.87 0.37 21.37
N LEU A 62 -16.40 1.53 21.78
CA LEU A 62 -15.60 2.73 22.05
C LEU A 62 -15.16 2.78 23.53
N LEU A 63 -13.86 2.82 23.75
CA LEU A 63 -13.21 3.03 25.04
C LEU A 63 -12.63 4.45 25.06
N ARG A 64 -13.24 5.37 25.81
CA ARG A 64 -12.68 6.72 25.94
C ARG A 64 -11.44 6.64 26.82
N VAL A 65 -10.27 6.98 26.26
CA VAL A 65 -8.98 6.98 26.95
C VAL A 65 -8.40 8.38 26.82
N ALA A 66 -8.17 9.04 27.95
CA ALA A 66 -7.58 10.38 27.93
C ALA A 66 -6.13 10.32 27.42
N LEU A 67 -5.70 11.33 26.64
CA LEU A 67 -4.34 11.40 26.08
C LEU A 67 -3.22 11.21 27.11
N SER A 68 -3.42 11.69 28.33
CA SER A 68 -2.43 11.59 29.41
C SER A 68 -2.46 10.26 30.17
N SER A 69 -3.48 9.42 29.95
CA SER A 69 -3.73 8.22 30.77
C SER A 69 -3.02 7.01 30.20
N GLN A 70 -1.80 6.76 30.68
CA GLN A 70 -1.01 5.59 30.29
C GLN A 70 -1.62 4.26 30.78
N THR A 71 -2.23 4.27 31.97
CA THR A 71 -2.79 3.07 32.61
C THR A 71 -4.01 2.55 31.87
N GLU A 72 -4.94 3.43 31.49
CA GLU A 72 -6.15 3.05 30.75
C GLU A 72 -5.81 2.39 29.41
N MET A 73 -4.83 2.93 28.68
CA MET A 73 -4.39 2.36 27.41
C MET A 73 -3.74 0.98 27.60
N LEU A 74 -2.91 0.81 28.64
CA LEU A 74 -2.32 -0.49 28.97
C LEU A 74 -3.40 -1.52 29.31
N ASP A 75 -4.40 -1.14 30.11
CA ASP A 75 -5.47 -2.05 30.52
C ASP A 75 -6.40 -2.41 29.36
N ALA A 76 -6.72 -1.46 28.47
CA ALA A 76 -7.45 -1.72 27.23
C ALA A 76 -6.70 -2.68 26.30
N ALA A 77 -5.37 -2.61 26.29
CA ALA A 77 -4.51 -3.47 25.49
C ALA A 77 -4.27 -4.87 26.09
N ARG A 78 -4.75 -5.15 27.31
CA ARG A 78 -4.60 -6.50 27.90
C ARG A 78 -5.54 -7.49 27.23
N GLY A 79 -5.00 -8.64 26.81
CA GLY A 79 -5.78 -9.76 26.28
C GLY A 79 -6.35 -9.53 24.88
N VAL A 80 -5.86 -8.53 24.14
CA VAL A 80 -6.07 -8.41 22.70
C VAL A 80 -4.91 -9.05 21.93
N ASP A 81 -5.18 -9.52 20.72
CA ASP A 81 -4.14 -10.11 19.86
C ASP A 81 -3.31 -9.04 19.16
N VAL A 82 -3.93 -7.90 18.81
CA VAL A 82 -3.29 -6.78 18.09
C VAL A 82 -3.66 -5.46 18.73
N VAL A 83 -2.68 -4.57 18.87
CA VAL A 83 -2.92 -3.14 19.05
C VAL A 83 -2.48 -2.40 17.78
N HIS A 84 -3.42 -1.73 17.12
CA HIS A 84 -3.12 -0.88 15.97
C HIS A 84 -3.11 0.60 16.36
N LEU A 85 -1.96 1.24 16.22
CA LEU A 85 -1.74 2.64 16.57
C LEU A 85 -1.78 3.49 15.30
N ASP A 86 -2.68 4.47 15.27
CA ASP A 86 -2.74 5.53 14.24
C ASP A 86 -2.84 6.89 14.95
N THR A 87 -1.70 7.34 15.48
CA THR A 87 -1.58 8.57 16.26
C THR A 87 -0.16 9.13 16.18
N TYR A 88 -0.04 10.45 16.13
CA TYR A 88 1.24 11.15 16.21
C TYR A 88 1.74 11.32 17.63
N TRP A 89 0.86 11.15 18.62
CA TRP A 89 1.16 11.37 20.02
C TRP A 89 1.91 10.18 20.63
N SER A 90 2.59 10.44 21.74
CA SER A 90 3.22 9.38 22.53
C SER A 90 2.16 8.42 23.08
N VAL A 91 2.53 7.15 23.15
CA VAL A 91 1.73 6.08 23.76
C VAL A 91 2.64 5.37 24.77
N PRO A 92 2.08 4.73 25.82
CA PRO A 92 2.89 3.93 26.73
C PRO A 92 3.59 2.78 26.01
N ASP A 93 4.62 2.22 26.63
CA ASP A 93 5.27 1.00 26.13
C ASP A 93 4.30 -0.19 26.22
N LEU A 94 3.79 -0.62 25.06
CA LEU A 94 2.84 -1.73 24.94
C LEU A 94 3.53 -3.09 24.78
N SER A 95 4.87 -3.15 24.73
CA SER A 95 5.61 -4.40 24.51
C SER A 95 5.31 -5.48 25.56
N ARG A 96 4.91 -5.06 26.77
CA ARG A 96 4.58 -5.94 27.91
C ARG A 96 3.18 -6.54 27.86
N THR A 97 2.33 -6.09 26.94
CA THR A 97 0.94 -6.58 26.83
C THR A 97 0.87 -7.97 26.17
N GLY A 98 1.93 -8.35 25.44
CA GLY A 98 1.96 -9.57 24.62
C GLY A 98 1.21 -9.44 23.29
N ALA A 99 0.52 -8.32 23.05
CA ALA A 99 -0.14 -8.04 21.78
C ALA A 99 0.89 -7.73 20.68
N LEU A 100 0.52 -8.06 19.44
CA LEU A 100 1.23 -7.58 18.26
C LEU A 100 1.01 -6.07 18.12
N ILE A 101 2.10 -5.31 17.98
CA ILE A 101 2.03 -3.86 17.81
C ILE A 101 2.10 -3.50 16.32
N SER A 102 1.03 -2.94 15.78
CA SER A 102 0.94 -2.46 14.40
C SER A 102 0.87 -0.94 14.40
N ASN A 103 1.86 -0.25 13.84
CA ASN A 103 1.98 1.21 13.91
C ASN A 103 1.87 1.85 12.52
N MET A 104 0.90 2.75 12.37
CA MET A 104 0.82 3.67 11.23
C MET A 104 1.66 4.92 11.55
N GLN A 105 2.60 5.24 10.68
CA GLN A 105 3.38 6.48 10.73
C GLN A 105 3.17 7.28 9.44
N ASP A 106 3.54 8.56 9.51
CA ASP A 106 3.48 9.48 8.38
C ASP A 106 4.82 10.22 8.31
N GLY A 107 5.77 9.67 7.54
CA GLY A 107 7.15 10.16 7.52
C GLY A 107 7.77 10.13 8.93
N SER A 108 8.11 11.30 9.47
CA SER A 108 8.70 11.43 10.81
C SER A 108 7.66 11.39 11.95
N TYR A 109 6.37 11.43 11.65
CA TYR A 109 5.31 11.50 12.66
C TYR A 109 4.83 10.10 13.07
N GLY A 110 4.70 9.88 14.38
CA GLY A 110 4.21 8.62 14.93
C GLY A 110 5.21 7.45 14.91
N VAL A 111 6.47 7.72 14.58
CA VAL A 111 7.57 6.75 14.55
C VAL A 111 7.82 6.15 15.94
N ARG A 112 7.82 4.82 16.04
CA ARG A 112 8.04 4.07 17.30
C ARG A 112 8.37 2.60 17.03
N ALA A 113 8.79 1.89 18.07
CA ALA A 113 9.01 0.45 18.00
C ALA A 113 7.68 -0.31 17.76
N ALA A 114 7.69 -1.22 16.79
CA ALA A 114 6.51 -2.00 16.41
C ALA A 114 6.86 -3.35 15.77
N ASP A 115 5.94 -4.32 15.82
CA ASP A 115 6.05 -5.56 15.05
C ASP A 115 5.80 -5.33 13.56
N LEU A 116 4.87 -4.41 13.25
CA LEU A 116 4.53 -3.98 11.91
C LEU A 116 4.54 -2.46 11.84
N SER A 117 5.48 -1.88 11.10
CA SER A 117 5.52 -0.44 10.84
C SER A 117 4.96 -0.16 9.43
N ILE A 118 4.07 0.82 9.33
CA ILE A 118 3.32 1.11 8.10
C ILE A 118 3.52 2.59 7.75
N ASP A 119 4.02 2.86 6.56
CA ASP A 119 4.02 4.21 5.97
C ASP A 119 3.46 4.10 4.56
N ALA A 120 2.26 4.67 4.38
CA ALA A 120 1.49 4.56 3.15
C ALA A 120 1.66 5.74 2.20
N ASN A 121 2.63 6.62 2.45
CA ASN A 121 2.91 7.71 1.54
C ASN A 121 3.54 7.21 0.23
N LEU A 122 3.25 7.90 -0.87
CA LEU A 122 3.98 7.70 -2.11
C LEU A 122 5.46 7.99 -1.86
N GLY A 123 6.37 7.14 -2.34
CA GLY A 123 7.81 7.36 -2.15
C GLY A 123 8.34 7.02 -0.75
N ALA A 124 7.50 6.56 0.18
CA ALA A 124 7.92 6.18 1.53
C ALA A 124 9.03 5.12 1.54
N GLU A 125 9.15 4.30 0.50
CA GLU A 125 10.24 3.32 0.36
C GLU A 125 11.63 3.96 0.29
N ARG A 126 11.73 5.21 -0.17
CA ARG A 126 12.98 5.99 -0.21
C ARG A 126 13.21 6.79 1.06
N SER A 127 12.14 7.15 1.75
CA SER A 127 12.14 8.11 2.86
C SER A 127 11.61 7.52 4.17
N PHE A 128 11.54 6.19 4.29
CA PHE A 128 11.10 5.53 5.52
C PHE A 128 11.99 5.96 6.70
N VAL A 129 11.36 6.33 7.80
CA VAL A 129 12.07 6.83 8.99
C VAL A 129 12.22 5.71 10.01
N ALA A 130 13.43 5.56 10.56
CA ALA A 130 13.80 4.61 11.61
C ALA A 130 13.37 3.16 11.33
N PRO A 131 13.74 2.56 10.17
CA PRO A 131 13.37 1.18 9.84
C PRO A 131 13.82 0.16 10.90
N GLU A 132 14.88 0.43 11.65
CA GLU A 132 15.41 -0.41 12.74
C GLU A 132 14.45 -0.57 13.94
N LEU A 133 13.46 0.33 14.10
CA LEU A 133 12.45 0.23 15.15
C LEU A 133 11.32 -0.77 14.80
N GLY A 134 11.16 -1.08 13.51
CA GLY A 134 10.14 -2.02 13.02
C GLY A 134 10.69 -3.42 12.81
N ARG A 135 9.97 -4.46 13.25
CA ARG A 135 10.32 -5.85 12.91
C ARG A 135 10.04 -6.16 11.44
N THR A 136 8.93 -5.65 10.92
CA THR A 136 8.51 -5.78 9.51
C THR A 136 7.84 -4.50 9.03
N HIS A 137 7.82 -4.28 7.71
CA HIS A 137 7.44 -2.99 7.13
C HIS A 137 6.46 -3.17 5.97
N LEU A 138 5.34 -2.46 6.02
CA LEU A 138 4.49 -2.20 4.84
C LEU A 138 4.74 -0.75 4.41
N VAL A 139 5.35 -0.59 3.24
CA VAL A 139 5.88 0.70 2.81
C VAL A 139 5.44 1.04 1.42
N GLY A 140 5.12 2.31 1.21
CA GLY A 140 4.74 2.88 -0.06
C GLY A 140 3.23 2.89 -0.26
N ILE A 141 2.83 3.43 -1.41
CA ILE A 141 1.42 3.70 -1.70
C ILE A 141 0.53 2.44 -1.75
N ASP A 142 1.12 1.26 -1.92
CA ASP A 142 0.40 -0.02 -1.82
C ASP A 142 -0.25 -0.23 -0.45
N ALA A 143 0.27 0.41 0.60
CA ALA A 143 -0.31 0.37 1.94
C ALA A 143 -1.42 1.41 2.16
N ALA A 144 -1.81 2.19 1.13
CA ALA A 144 -2.85 3.21 1.23
C ALA A 144 -4.17 2.64 1.76
N VAL A 145 -4.66 3.25 2.84
CA VAL A 145 -5.92 2.87 3.48
C VAL A 145 -7.08 3.48 2.70
N ILE A 146 -7.66 2.66 1.82
CA ILE A 146 -8.80 3.05 0.98
C ILE A 146 -10.11 2.56 1.60
N ARG A 147 -11.08 3.47 1.72
CA ARG A 147 -12.42 3.19 2.28
C ARG A 147 -13.28 2.35 1.35
N ASP A 148 -14.21 1.58 1.92
CA ASP A 148 -15.09 0.69 1.16
C ASP A 148 -15.92 1.39 0.07
N GLN A 149 -16.40 2.62 0.33
CA GLN A 149 -17.12 3.42 -0.68
C GLN A 149 -16.32 3.55 -1.98
N VAL A 150 -15.01 3.77 -1.89
CA VAL A 150 -14.12 3.92 -3.04
C VAL A 150 -13.94 2.59 -3.76
N ARG A 151 -13.74 1.49 -3.00
CA ARG A 151 -13.61 0.14 -3.57
C ARG A 151 -14.86 -0.27 -4.36
N ARG A 152 -16.06 0.08 -3.86
CA ARG A 152 -17.33 -0.15 -4.58
C ARG A 152 -17.39 0.64 -5.89
N GLN A 153 -16.94 1.88 -5.91
CA GLN A 153 -16.95 2.71 -7.12
C GLN A 153 -15.87 2.32 -8.13
N ARG A 154 -14.71 1.81 -7.69
CA ARG A 154 -13.66 1.28 -8.57
C ARG A 154 -14.19 0.16 -9.47
N ALA A 155 -15.06 -0.71 -8.93
CA ALA A 155 -15.65 -1.81 -9.69
C ALA A 155 -16.77 -1.38 -10.66
N ALA A 156 -17.28 -0.14 -10.55
CA ALA A 156 -18.39 0.33 -11.36
C ALA A 156 -17.95 0.78 -12.77
N PRO A 157 -18.75 0.55 -13.82
CA PRO A 157 -18.44 0.98 -15.19
C PRO A 157 -18.33 2.51 -15.31
N ARG A 158 -17.51 2.98 -16.25
CA ARG A 158 -17.37 4.41 -16.53
C ARG A 158 -18.62 4.95 -17.21
N THR A 159 -19.04 6.13 -16.77
CA THR A 159 -20.03 6.91 -17.49
C THR A 159 -19.29 7.73 -18.53
N GLU A 160 -19.67 7.59 -19.79
CA GLU A 160 -19.19 8.49 -20.84
C GLU A 160 -20.08 9.73 -20.86
N ASN A 161 -19.47 10.90 -20.79
CA ASN A 161 -20.18 12.17 -20.79
C ASN A 161 -19.98 12.88 -22.13
N LEU A 162 -21.06 13.42 -22.70
CA LEU A 162 -21.00 14.21 -23.94
C LEU A 162 -20.30 15.56 -23.71
N THR A 163 -20.61 16.20 -22.57
CA THR A 163 -19.95 17.40 -22.09
C THR A 163 -19.03 17.01 -20.94
N PRO A 164 -17.74 17.40 -20.94
CA PRO A 164 -16.84 17.02 -19.86
C PRO A 164 -17.32 17.51 -18.49
N ARG A 165 -17.33 16.60 -17.51
CA ARG A 165 -17.80 16.84 -16.15
C ARG A 165 -16.63 16.94 -15.19
N LEU A 166 -16.49 18.10 -14.54
CA LEU A 166 -15.42 18.37 -13.58
C LEU A 166 -15.95 18.42 -12.15
N LEU A 167 -15.27 17.73 -11.25
CA LEU A 167 -15.52 17.83 -9.81
C LEU A 167 -14.48 18.74 -9.15
N VAL A 168 -14.90 19.84 -8.53
CA VAL A 168 -14.01 20.73 -7.76
C VAL A 168 -14.19 20.44 -6.27
N VAL A 169 -13.12 19.99 -5.60
CA VAL A 169 -13.14 19.63 -4.16
C VAL A 169 -11.84 19.95 -3.45
N MET A 170 -11.85 20.96 -2.56
CA MET A 170 -10.65 21.47 -1.85
C MET A 170 -10.52 20.98 -0.40
N GLY A 171 -11.31 19.96 -0.02
CA GLY A 171 -11.42 19.50 1.37
C GLY A 171 -12.37 20.37 2.21
N GLY A 172 -12.59 19.97 3.46
CA GLY A 172 -13.65 20.57 4.30
C GLY A 172 -13.34 21.97 4.84
N THR A 173 -12.08 22.40 4.81
CA THR A 173 -11.65 23.70 5.35
C THR A 173 -11.37 24.75 4.28
N ASP A 174 -10.93 24.35 3.08
CA ASP A 174 -10.52 25.19 1.96
C ASP A 174 -9.82 26.50 2.40
N PRO A 175 -8.62 26.38 3.00
CA PRO A 175 -7.97 27.47 3.76
C PRO A 175 -7.51 28.69 2.95
N GLY A 176 -7.79 28.77 1.65
CA GLY A 176 -7.47 29.92 0.80
C GLY A 176 -8.62 30.39 -0.09
N GLY A 177 -9.85 29.91 0.14
CA GLY A 177 -10.97 30.16 -0.78
C GLY A 177 -10.70 29.62 -2.19
N LEU A 178 -9.92 28.54 -2.31
CA LEU A 178 -9.45 28.01 -3.58
C LEU A 178 -10.60 27.45 -4.40
N THR A 179 -11.68 26.96 -3.78
CA THR A 179 -12.85 26.49 -4.52
C THR A 179 -13.40 27.61 -5.43
N ALA A 180 -13.58 28.82 -4.91
CA ALA A 180 -14.10 29.95 -5.69
C ALA A 180 -13.09 30.42 -6.77
N ARG A 181 -11.79 30.45 -6.43
CA ARG A 181 -10.73 30.79 -7.38
C ARG A 181 -10.65 29.81 -8.55
N ILE A 182 -10.74 28.51 -8.27
CA ILE A 182 -10.71 27.47 -9.30
C ILE A 182 -11.96 27.54 -10.18
N VAL A 183 -13.16 27.67 -9.59
CA VAL A 183 -14.39 27.83 -10.36
C VAL A 183 -14.30 29.03 -11.31
N SER A 184 -13.75 30.16 -10.85
CA SER A 184 -13.55 31.34 -11.69
C SER A 184 -12.50 31.10 -12.79
N ALA A 185 -11.38 30.47 -12.44
CA ALA A 185 -10.28 30.22 -13.37
C ALA A 185 -10.62 29.17 -14.46
N LEU A 186 -11.65 28.33 -14.26
CA LEU A 186 -12.16 27.43 -15.31
C LEU A 186 -12.72 28.19 -16.52
N ASP A 187 -13.10 29.47 -16.39
CA ASP A 187 -13.56 30.29 -17.53
C ASP A 187 -12.46 30.54 -18.58
N ALA A 188 -11.19 30.22 -18.25
CA ALA A 188 -10.07 30.22 -19.20
C ALA A 188 -10.12 29.04 -20.21
N ILE A 189 -10.99 28.04 -20.01
CA ILE A 189 -11.22 26.92 -20.93
C ILE A 189 -12.40 27.25 -21.84
N ASP A 190 -12.16 27.21 -23.16
CA ASP A 190 -13.11 27.69 -24.17
C ASP A 190 -14.30 26.77 -24.47
N ASP A 191 -14.16 25.45 -24.28
CA ASP A 191 -15.25 24.52 -24.52
C ASP A 191 -16.20 24.44 -23.31
N PRO A 192 -17.50 24.17 -23.49
CA PRO A 192 -18.45 24.06 -22.40
C PRO A 192 -18.10 22.93 -21.41
N LEU A 193 -18.22 23.22 -20.11
CA LEU A 193 -18.01 22.25 -19.02
C LEU A 193 -19.26 22.13 -18.14
N GLU A 194 -19.48 20.94 -17.58
CA GLU A 194 -20.36 20.76 -16.41
C GLU A 194 -19.52 20.65 -15.15
N VAL A 195 -19.70 21.55 -14.19
CA VAL A 195 -18.87 21.63 -12.99
C VAL A 195 -19.71 21.36 -11.76
N THR A 196 -19.32 20.40 -10.93
CA THR A 196 -19.81 20.28 -9.56
C THR A 196 -18.74 20.82 -8.60
N ALA A 197 -19.03 21.91 -7.90
CA ALA A 197 -18.17 22.42 -6.83
C ALA A 197 -18.70 21.98 -5.47
N VAL A 198 -17.89 21.25 -4.68
CA VAL A 198 -18.25 20.82 -3.33
C VAL A 198 -17.78 21.85 -2.31
N ASP A 199 -18.73 22.47 -1.62
CA ASP A 199 -18.48 23.45 -0.57
C ASP A 199 -19.43 23.23 0.63
N PRO A 200 -19.03 22.40 1.62
CA PRO A 200 -19.88 22.07 2.77
C PRO A 200 -20.26 23.29 3.63
N ARG A 201 -19.49 24.39 3.53
CA ARG A 201 -19.69 25.61 4.31
C ARG A 201 -20.65 26.61 3.65
N GLY A 202 -21.06 26.38 2.40
CA GLY A 202 -22.01 27.23 1.69
C GLY A 202 -21.55 28.69 1.57
N ARG A 203 -20.27 28.91 1.29
CA ARG A 203 -19.62 30.22 1.23
C ARG A 203 -20.13 31.05 0.07
N ALA A 204 -20.38 32.33 0.33
CA ALA A 204 -21.01 33.23 -0.61
C ALA A 204 -20.15 33.43 -1.88
N GLU A 205 -18.83 33.50 -1.72
CA GLU A 205 -17.87 33.65 -2.82
C GLU A 205 -17.90 32.48 -3.80
N VAL A 206 -18.16 31.24 -3.35
CA VAL A 206 -18.28 30.06 -4.21
C VAL A 206 -19.57 30.14 -5.04
N VAL A 207 -20.67 30.54 -4.40
CA VAL A 207 -21.96 30.72 -5.09
C VAL A 207 -21.88 31.88 -6.10
N GLN A 208 -21.17 32.95 -5.77
CA GLN A 208 -20.94 34.08 -6.68
C GLN A 208 -20.10 33.65 -7.89
N ALA A 209 -18.98 32.95 -7.67
CA ALA A 209 -18.15 32.42 -8.75
C ALA A 209 -18.94 31.48 -9.67
N ALA A 210 -19.76 30.58 -9.10
CA ALA A 210 -20.60 29.66 -9.86
C ALA A 210 -21.64 30.37 -10.74
N ARG A 211 -22.22 31.49 -10.26
CA ARG A 211 -23.20 32.28 -11.02
C ARG A 211 -22.55 33.14 -12.11
N ALA A 212 -21.32 33.58 -11.89
CA ALA A 212 -20.57 34.41 -12.83
C ALA A 212 -19.92 33.59 -13.94
N SER A 213 -19.69 32.30 -13.70
CA SER A 213 -19.03 31.40 -14.66
C SER A 213 -19.83 31.25 -15.95
N ARG A 214 -19.10 31.11 -17.05
CA ARG A 214 -19.67 30.78 -18.36
C ARG A 214 -20.08 29.30 -18.50
N HIS A 215 -19.62 28.45 -17.57
CA HIS A 215 -19.86 27.01 -17.55
C HIS A 215 -21.11 26.65 -16.73
N ALA A 216 -21.60 25.42 -16.88
CA ALA A 216 -22.72 24.93 -16.08
C ALA A 216 -22.24 24.51 -14.68
N VAL A 217 -22.20 25.44 -13.73
CA VAL A 217 -21.69 25.19 -12.37
C VAL A 217 -22.81 24.93 -11.35
N ARG A 218 -22.74 23.77 -10.68
CA ARG A 218 -23.59 23.40 -9.54
C ARG A 218 -22.76 23.37 -8.27
N VAL A 219 -23.17 24.14 -7.26
CA VAL A 219 -22.58 24.09 -5.92
C VAL A 219 -23.30 23.03 -5.09
N ALA A 220 -22.57 22.02 -4.61
CA ALA A 220 -23.05 21.01 -3.69
C ALA A 220 -22.55 21.32 -2.27
N GLY A 221 -23.40 21.14 -1.27
CA GLY A 221 -23.02 21.26 0.15
C GLY A 221 -22.22 20.05 0.63
N PHE A 222 -22.50 19.59 1.86
CA PHE A 222 -21.92 18.36 2.37
C PHE A 222 -22.36 17.14 1.54
N VAL A 223 -21.41 16.27 1.20
CA VAL A 223 -21.63 15.06 0.39
C VAL A 223 -21.17 13.83 1.19
N ASP A 224 -22.13 12.97 1.56
CA ASP A 224 -21.87 11.74 2.32
C ASP A 224 -21.04 10.69 1.55
N ASP A 225 -21.28 10.56 0.25
CA ASP A 225 -20.58 9.61 -0.63
C ASP A 225 -19.88 10.36 -1.77
N LEU A 226 -18.80 11.06 -1.41
CA LEU A 226 -17.94 11.75 -2.37
C LEU A 226 -17.42 10.82 -3.48
N PRO A 227 -16.99 9.56 -3.20
CA PRO A 227 -16.60 8.62 -4.25
C PRO A 227 -17.70 8.38 -5.27
N ALA A 228 -18.95 8.15 -4.85
CA ALA A 228 -20.07 7.96 -5.76
C ALA A 228 -20.35 9.19 -6.62
N LEU A 229 -20.26 10.41 -6.04
CA LEU A 229 -20.38 11.65 -6.81
C LEU A 229 -19.23 11.77 -7.82
N ALA A 230 -17.99 11.58 -7.39
CA ALA A 230 -16.79 11.68 -8.21
C ALA A 230 -16.81 10.68 -9.37
N ARG A 231 -17.42 9.52 -9.19
CA ARG A 231 -17.57 8.50 -10.23
C ARG A 231 -18.35 8.97 -11.46
N THR A 232 -19.22 9.97 -11.28
CA THR A 232 -20.04 10.57 -12.35
C THR A 232 -19.33 11.70 -13.10
N HIS A 233 -18.05 11.95 -12.80
CA HIS A 233 -17.22 12.99 -13.39
C HIS A 233 -16.03 12.39 -14.15
N ASP A 234 -15.49 13.16 -15.10
CA ASP A 234 -14.37 12.76 -15.94
C ASP A 234 -13.03 13.16 -15.33
N VAL A 235 -12.98 14.31 -14.64
CA VAL A 235 -11.78 14.85 -14.00
C VAL A 235 -12.14 15.47 -12.64
N ALA A 236 -11.28 15.26 -11.63
CA ALA A 236 -11.35 15.99 -10.37
C ALA A 236 -10.29 17.10 -10.31
N VAL A 237 -10.67 18.31 -9.94
CA VAL A 237 -9.75 19.36 -9.51
C VAL A 237 -9.77 19.39 -7.98
N THR A 238 -8.64 19.06 -7.35
CA THR A 238 -8.60 18.84 -5.90
C THR A 238 -7.34 19.35 -5.23
N ALA A 239 -7.41 19.61 -3.92
CA ALA A 239 -6.22 19.87 -3.12
C ALA A 239 -5.39 18.58 -2.95
N ALA A 240 -4.08 18.71 -2.78
CA ALA A 240 -3.16 17.59 -2.53
C ALA A 240 -3.29 16.99 -1.11
N GLY A 241 -4.49 16.48 -0.79
CA GLY A 241 -4.80 15.77 0.45
C GLY A 241 -5.07 14.28 0.26
N THR A 242 -5.67 13.63 1.26
CA THR A 242 -5.88 12.16 1.25
C THR A 242 -6.87 11.66 0.19
N SER A 243 -7.78 12.51 -0.29
CA SER A 243 -8.72 12.18 -1.38
C SER A 243 -8.02 11.83 -2.70
N VAL A 244 -6.76 12.24 -2.87
CA VAL A 244 -5.94 11.89 -4.03
C VAL A 244 -5.87 10.38 -4.22
N TRP A 245 -5.68 9.62 -3.14
CA TRP A 245 -5.56 8.17 -3.22
C TRP A 245 -6.91 7.48 -3.46
N ASP A 246 -8.00 8.08 -3.00
CA ASP A 246 -9.35 7.61 -3.34
C ASP A 246 -9.63 7.77 -4.83
N PHE A 247 -9.33 8.94 -5.41
CA PHE A 247 -9.49 9.20 -6.83
C PHE A 247 -8.57 8.33 -7.67
N ALA A 248 -7.30 8.19 -7.26
CA ALA A 248 -6.36 7.29 -7.91
C ALA A 248 -6.86 5.84 -7.91
N CYS A 249 -7.40 5.37 -6.79
CA CYS A 249 -7.97 4.02 -6.68
C CYS A 249 -9.19 3.82 -7.60
N MET A 250 -10.01 4.84 -7.85
CA MET A 250 -11.09 4.76 -8.85
C MET A 250 -10.60 4.98 -10.29
N GLY A 251 -9.32 5.28 -10.47
CA GLY A 251 -8.72 5.70 -11.72
C GLY A 251 -9.20 7.08 -12.20
N LEU A 252 -9.81 7.91 -11.35
CA LEU A 252 -10.34 9.23 -11.76
C LEU A 252 -9.19 10.20 -12.03
N PRO A 253 -8.98 10.64 -13.29
CA PRO A 253 -7.99 11.66 -13.61
C PRO A 253 -8.16 12.91 -12.77
N MET A 254 -7.04 13.54 -12.43
CA MET A 254 -7.05 14.65 -11.49
C MET A 254 -6.06 15.74 -11.85
N ALA A 255 -6.46 16.97 -11.55
CA ALA A 255 -5.58 18.12 -11.45
C ALA A 255 -5.47 18.55 -9.99
N LEU A 256 -4.24 18.76 -9.55
CA LEU A 256 -3.93 19.07 -8.16
C LEU A 256 -3.56 20.52 -7.98
N VAL A 257 -4.03 21.10 -6.88
CA VAL A 257 -3.51 22.34 -6.32
C VAL A 257 -2.90 22.05 -4.95
N CYS A 258 -1.72 22.60 -4.67
CA CYS A 258 -1.15 22.52 -3.33
C CYS A 258 -1.77 23.63 -2.48
N ALA A 259 -2.71 23.33 -1.59
CA ALA A 259 -3.47 24.37 -0.89
C ALA A 259 -2.68 25.08 0.23
N VAL A 260 -1.79 24.35 0.89
CA VAL A 260 -1.03 24.79 2.07
C VAL A 260 0.36 24.16 2.06
N ASP A 261 1.34 24.76 2.75
CA ASP A 261 2.75 24.36 2.63
C ASP A 261 3.03 22.90 3.03
N ASN A 262 2.27 22.35 3.98
CA ASN A 262 2.41 20.96 4.40
C ASN A 262 1.97 19.94 3.34
N GLN A 263 1.38 20.38 2.21
CA GLN A 263 1.03 19.53 1.07
C GLN A 263 2.10 19.52 -0.03
N ARG A 264 3.11 20.40 0.01
CA ARG A 264 4.07 20.59 -1.10
C ARG A 264 4.82 19.31 -1.47
N ALA A 265 5.28 18.56 -0.48
CA ALA A 265 6.01 17.31 -0.72
C ALA A 265 5.13 16.30 -1.48
N GLY A 266 3.94 15.98 -0.95
CA GLY A 266 3.01 15.06 -1.59
C GLY A 266 2.51 15.57 -2.96
N TYR A 267 2.26 16.87 -3.11
CA TYR A 267 1.91 17.48 -4.39
C TYR A 267 2.98 17.22 -5.45
N ARG A 268 4.25 17.52 -5.14
CA ARG A 268 5.36 17.35 -6.09
C ARG A 268 5.56 15.90 -6.46
N GLU A 269 5.52 14.99 -5.49
CA GLU A 269 5.67 13.55 -5.77
C GLU A 269 4.59 13.02 -6.72
N VAL A 270 3.33 13.43 -6.54
CA VAL A 270 2.22 13.00 -7.41
C VAL A 270 2.36 13.58 -8.82
N VAL A 271 2.74 14.84 -8.95
CA VAL A 271 2.91 15.52 -10.25
C VAL A 271 4.13 14.96 -11.00
N GLU A 272 5.27 14.79 -10.32
CA GLU A 272 6.50 14.23 -10.89
C GLU A 272 6.32 12.76 -11.32
N ALA A 273 5.50 11.99 -10.59
CA ALA A 273 5.12 10.64 -10.98
C ALA A 273 4.15 10.60 -12.18
N GLY A 274 3.69 11.76 -12.68
CA GLY A 274 2.74 11.86 -13.79
C GLY A 274 1.38 11.25 -13.45
N LEU A 275 0.95 11.36 -12.19
CA LEU A 275 -0.33 10.86 -11.69
C LEU A 275 -1.39 11.98 -11.64
N ALA A 276 -1.00 13.25 -11.78
CA ALA A 276 -1.92 14.37 -11.86
C ALA A 276 -1.34 15.53 -12.65
N GLU A 277 -2.23 16.37 -13.19
CA GLU A 277 -1.85 17.67 -13.72
C GLU A 277 -1.61 18.66 -12.57
N GLY A 278 -0.48 19.35 -12.58
CA GLY A 278 -0.08 20.27 -11.51
C GLY A 278 -0.55 21.71 -11.73
N LEU A 279 -1.52 22.18 -10.94
CA LEU A 279 -2.04 23.55 -10.99
C LEU A 279 -1.25 24.57 -10.15
N GLY A 280 -0.18 24.13 -9.51
CA GLY A 280 0.77 24.99 -8.82
C GLY A 280 0.62 25.03 -7.29
N GLU A 281 1.57 25.73 -6.69
CA GLU A 281 1.72 25.90 -5.25
C GLU A 281 1.46 27.38 -4.87
N PRO A 282 1.21 27.69 -3.57
CA PRO A 282 0.99 29.07 -3.15
C PRO A 282 2.18 29.96 -3.54
N PRO A 283 1.94 31.19 -4.05
CA PRO A 283 0.70 31.99 -3.95
C PRO A 283 -0.38 31.75 -5.05
N HIS A 284 -0.15 30.86 -6.01
CA HIS A 284 -1.08 30.55 -7.12
C HIS A 284 -1.35 31.71 -8.11
N ASP A 285 -0.37 32.57 -8.37
CA ASP A 285 -0.51 33.70 -9.30
C ASP A 285 -0.76 33.26 -10.76
N GLU A 286 -0.28 32.07 -11.13
CA GLU A 286 -0.38 31.50 -12.48
C GLU A 286 -1.54 30.48 -12.64
N LEU A 287 -2.49 30.44 -11.70
CA LEU A 287 -3.53 29.41 -11.67
C LEU A 287 -4.36 29.37 -12.98
N GLU A 288 -4.74 30.52 -13.51
CA GLU A 288 -5.52 30.61 -14.76
C GLU A 288 -4.74 30.06 -15.96
N GLU A 289 -3.43 30.30 -16.03
CA GLU A 289 -2.57 29.75 -17.08
C GLU A 289 -2.45 28.24 -16.97
N ARG A 290 -2.24 27.75 -15.74
CA ARG A 290 -2.12 26.31 -15.47
C ARG A 290 -3.43 25.57 -15.69
N ILE A 291 -4.59 26.17 -15.41
CA ILE A 291 -5.88 25.56 -15.72
C ILE A 291 -6.04 25.29 -17.23
N ARG A 292 -5.42 26.09 -18.11
CA ARG A 292 -5.47 25.79 -19.56
C ARG A 292 -4.82 24.45 -19.91
N SER A 293 -3.95 23.89 -19.08
CA SER A 293 -3.41 22.53 -19.32
C SER A 293 -4.51 21.46 -19.25
N LEU A 294 -5.60 21.72 -18.52
CA LEU A 294 -6.76 20.82 -18.48
C LEU A 294 -7.49 20.74 -19.82
N ASP A 295 -7.51 21.81 -20.62
CA ASP A 295 -8.18 21.79 -21.94
C ASP A 295 -7.59 20.69 -22.83
N ARG A 296 -6.26 20.56 -22.84
CA ARG A 296 -5.55 19.48 -23.56
C ARG A 296 -5.98 18.10 -23.08
N LEU A 297 -6.02 17.90 -21.76
CA LEU A 297 -6.40 16.62 -21.16
C LEU A 297 -7.87 16.27 -21.47
N LEU A 298 -8.78 17.24 -21.34
CA LEU A 298 -10.22 17.06 -21.58
C LEU A 298 -10.55 16.77 -23.05
N ARG A 299 -9.77 17.32 -24.00
CA ARG A 299 -9.92 17.06 -25.44
C ARG A 299 -9.35 15.71 -25.89
N SER A 300 -8.64 14.98 -25.03
CA SER A 300 -7.96 13.73 -25.37
C SER A 300 -8.52 12.54 -24.56
N PRO A 301 -9.54 11.83 -25.09
CA PRO A 301 -10.06 10.62 -24.45
C PRO A 301 -8.98 9.54 -24.22
N GLN A 302 -7.99 9.46 -25.11
CA GLN A 302 -6.87 8.54 -24.97
C GLN A 302 -6.00 8.89 -23.76
N GLU A 303 -5.60 10.15 -23.59
CA GLU A 303 -4.79 10.56 -22.44
C GLU A 303 -5.54 10.38 -21.12
N LEU A 304 -6.84 10.68 -21.09
CA LEU A 304 -7.70 10.41 -19.92
C LEU A 304 -7.77 8.92 -19.59
N ALA A 305 -7.86 8.04 -20.60
CA ALA A 305 -7.87 6.60 -20.41
C ALA A 305 -6.51 6.07 -19.91
N GLU A 306 -5.40 6.57 -20.47
CA GLU A 306 -4.05 6.19 -20.06
C GLU A 306 -3.73 6.66 -18.62
N LEU A 307 -4.07 7.90 -18.29
CA LEU A 307 -3.90 8.45 -16.94
C LEU A 307 -4.76 7.67 -15.93
N ALA A 308 -5.99 7.35 -16.29
CA ALA A 308 -6.87 6.55 -15.46
C ALA A 308 -6.34 5.13 -15.19
N ALA A 309 -5.84 4.46 -16.24
CA ALA A 309 -5.24 3.15 -16.12
C ALA A 309 -4.03 3.20 -15.18
N ARG A 310 -3.15 4.20 -15.35
CA ARG A 310 -1.98 4.43 -14.49
C ARG A 310 -2.39 4.65 -13.03
N LEU A 311 -3.34 5.54 -12.77
CA LEU A 311 -3.87 5.83 -11.44
C LEU A 311 -4.39 4.58 -10.74
N SER A 312 -5.26 3.81 -11.42
CA SER A 312 -5.84 2.59 -10.84
C SER A 312 -4.81 1.47 -10.64
N ALA A 313 -3.73 1.46 -11.43
CA ALA A 313 -2.61 0.54 -11.26
C ALA A 313 -1.69 0.95 -10.11
N THR A 314 -1.53 2.24 -9.85
CA THR A 314 -0.72 2.78 -8.74
C THR A 314 -1.39 2.55 -7.39
N VAL A 315 -2.71 2.71 -7.29
CA VAL A 315 -3.46 2.48 -6.05
C VAL A 315 -4.49 1.40 -6.28
N ASP A 316 -4.24 0.19 -5.82
CA ASP A 316 -5.11 -0.97 -6.07
C ASP A 316 -6.27 -1.12 -5.07
N GLY A 317 -6.24 -0.38 -3.95
CA GLY A 317 -7.24 -0.44 -2.90
C GLY A 317 -7.12 -1.64 -1.96
N LEU A 318 -5.99 -2.34 -1.95
CA LEU A 318 -5.74 -3.51 -1.09
C LEU A 318 -5.02 -3.17 0.23
N GLY A 319 -4.72 -1.90 0.52
CA GLY A 319 -3.94 -1.52 1.71
C GLY A 319 -4.54 -2.00 3.04
N THR A 320 -5.85 -1.86 3.25
CA THR A 320 -6.50 -2.40 4.48
C THR A 320 -6.40 -3.93 4.55
N TRP A 321 -6.55 -4.62 3.42
CA TRP A 321 -6.37 -6.06 3.33
C TRP A 321 -4.93 -6.47 3.67
N ARG A 322 -3.92 -5.75 3.15
CA ARG A 322 -2.49 -6.00 3.43
C ARG A 322 -2.18 -5.87 4.92
N ILE A 323 -2.71 -4.82 5.56
CA ILE A 323 -2.54 -4.58 6.99
C ILE A 323 -3.11 -5.74 7.81
N VAL A 324 -4.40 -6.08 7.62
CA VAL A 324 -5.04 -7.16 8.40
C VAL A 324 -4.46 -8.54 8.08
N ALA A 325 -4.15 -8.82 6.82
CA ALA A 325 -3.50 -10.08 6.43
C ALA A 325 -2.11 -10.21 7.07
N SER A 326 -1.37 -9.10 7.19
CA SER A 326 -0.07 -9.07 7.88
C SER A 326 -0.22 -9.38 9.36
N TRP A 327 -1.24 -8.86 10.05
CA TRP A 327 -1.52 -9.24 11.44
C TRP A 327 -1.74 -10.73 11.59
N GLU A 328 -2.62 -11.31 10.76
CA GLU A 328 -2.93 -12.74 10.80
C GLU A 328 -1.72 -13.62 10.50
N GLN A 329 -0.83 -13.16 9.61
CA GLN A 329 0.43 -13.84 9.33
C GLN A 329 1.39 -13.76 10.50
N LEU A 330 1.61 -12.56 11.05
CA LEU A 330 2.57 -12.31 12.11
C LEU A 330 2.16 -13.00 13.42
N LEU A 331 0.86 -13.11 13.72
CA LEU A 331 0.37 -13.91 14.85
C LEU A 331 0.63 -15.41 14.68
N ARG A 332 0.70 -15.92 13.45
CA ARG A 332 1.06 -17.33 13.17
C ARG A 332 2.57 -17.56 13.12
N THR A 333 3.36 -16.49 12.96
CA THR A 333 4.78 -16.59 12.70
C THR A 333 5.56 -16.24 13.97
N PRO A 334 6.29 -17.18 14.58
CA PRO A 334 7.05 -16.92 15.80
C PRO A 334 7.96 -15.69 15.64
N ARG A 335 8.14 -14.91 16.71
CA ARG A 335 9.27 -13.97 16.82
C ARG A 335 10.55 -14.81 16.85
N ILE A 336 11.11 -15.10 15.68
CA ILE A 336 12.45 -15.67 15.60
C ILE A 336 13.39 -14.49 15.81
N ALA A 337 14.24 -14.58 16.84
CA ALA A 337 15.39 -13.68 16.94
C ALA A 337 16.10 -13.70 15.59
N THR A 338 16.50 -12.53 15.07
CA THR A 338 17.45 -12.47 13.96
C THR A 338 18.48 -13.58 14.18
N PRO A 339 18.73 -14.47 13.20
CA PRO A 339 19.86 -15.38 13.31
C PRO A 339 21.06 -14.45 13.48
N THR A 340 21.54 -14.31 14.71
CA THR A 340 22.89 -13.86 14.94
C THR A 340 23.73 -14.83 14.12
N ASP A 341 24.62 -14.29 13.31
CA ASP A 341 25.63 -15.07 12.61
C ASP A 341 26.27 -16.01 13.64
N GLY A 342 25.82 -17.27 13.67
CA GLY A 342 26.20 -18.22 14.74
C GLY A 342 25.09 -19.03 15.42
N SER A 343 23.91 -19.28 14.82
CA SER A 343 23.07 -20.37 15.34
C SER A 343 23.83 -21.70 15.22
N SER A 344 24.14 -22.30 16.37
CA SER A 344 24.93 -23.50 16.64
C SER A 344 24.29 -24.82 16.16
N THR A 345 23.77 -24.85 14.94
CA THR A 345 23.59 -26.13 14.23
C THR A 345 24.90 -26.44 13.53
N GLY A 346 25.52 -27.58 13.78
CA GLY A 346 26.75 -28.05 13.10
C GLY A 346 26.61 -28.30 11.59
N ASP A 347 25.63 -27.67 10.93
CA ASP A 347 25.41 -27.70 9.49
C ASP A 347 26.33 -26.66 8.82
N ALA A 348 26.92 -27.02 7.68
CA ALA A 348 27.72 -26.10 6.89
C ALA A 348 26.89 -24.87 6.45
N PRO A 349 27.46 -23.65 6.45
CA PRO A 349 26.75 -22.46 6.02
C PRO A 349 26.33 -22.58 4.55
N ALA A 350 25.10 -22.18 4.24
CA ALA A 350 24.63 -22.14 2.87
C ALA A 350 25.23 -20.93 2.13
N CYS A 351 25.92 -21.19 1.03
CA CYS A 351 26.55 -20.19 0.17
C CYS A 351 25.85 -20.13 -1.19
N ALA A 352 25.69 -18.93 -1.74
CA ALA A 352 25.16 -18.75 -3.08
C ALA A 352 26.31 -18.50 -4.07
N ARG A 353 26.28 -19.21 -5.21
CA ARG A 353 27.12 -18.91 -6.36
C ARG A 353 26.28 -18.74 -7.63
N PRO A 354 26.77 -18.00 -8.65
CA PRO A 354 26.14 -18.01 -9.96
C PRO A 354 26.04 -19.43 -10.51
N ALA A 355 24.91 -19.74 -11.14
CA ALA A 355 24.76 -20.95 -11.94
C ALA A 355 25.68 -20.90 -13.17
N ARG A 356 26.08 -22.08 -13.66
CA ARG A 356 26.94 -22.27 -14.83
C ARG A 356 26.25 -23.22 -15.80
N LEU A 357 26.73 -23.29 -17.03
CA LEU A 357 26.21 -24.27 -18.02
C LEU A 357 26.38 -25.71 -17.53
N ASP A 358 27.43 -26.00 -16.76
CA ASP A 358 27.67 -27.33 -16.18
C ASP A 358 26.59 -27.75 -15.16
N ASP A 359 25.80 -26.82 -14.63
CA ASP A 359 24.68 -27.12 -13.74
C ASP A 359 23.42 -27.60 -14.51
N ALA A 360 23.42 -27.60 -15.86
CA ALA A 360 22.23 -27.86 -16.69
C ALA A 360 21.52 -29.17 -16.35
N GLY A 361 22.26 -30.29 -16.23
CA GLY A 361 21.67 -31.58 -15.90
C GLY A 361 21.00 -31.59 -14.53
N LEU A 362 21.64 -30.97 -13.54
CA LEU A 362 21.14 -30.85 -12.17
C LEU A 362 19.86 -30.00 -12.11
N LEU A 363 19.91 -28.81 -12.72
CA LEU A 363 18.79 -27.87 -12.73
C LEU A 363 17.58 -28.43 -13.49
N LEU A 364 17.82 -29.15 -14.60
CA LEU A 364 16.77 -29.85 -15.33
C LEU A 364 16.10 -30.93 -14.48
N ALA A 365 16.89 -31.76 -13.79
CA ALA A 365 16.38 -32.79 -12.91
C ALA A 365 15.49 -32.19 -11.80
N TRP A 366 15.94 -31.11 -11.15
CA TRP A 366 15.15 -30.42 -10.12
C TRP A 366 13.91 -29.73 -10.68
N ARG A 367 13.98 -29.15 -11.88
CA ARG A 367 12.84 -28.52 -12.56
C ARG A 367 11.77 -29.53 -12.96
N ASN A 368 12.16 -30.74 -13.33
CA ASN A 368 11.27 -31.81 -13.76
C ASN A 368 10.76 -32.72 -12.63
N ASP A 369 11.30 -32.57 -11.41
CA ASP A 369 10.75 -33.21 -10.22
C ASP A 369 9.25 -32.93 -10.05
N GLU A 370 8.49 -33.96 -9.70
CA GLU A 370 7.03 -33.92 -9.66
C GLU A 370 6.48 -32.88 -8.67
N ILE A 371 7.10 -32.76 -7.48
CA ILE A 371 6.68 -31.81 -6.46
C ILE A 371 7.02 -30.39 -6.90
N THR A 372 8.18 -30.17 -7.52
CA THR A 372 8.54 -28.86 -8.09
C THR A 372 7.53 -28.43 -9.15
N ARG A 373 7.22 -29.32 -10.11
CA ARG A 373 6.28 -29.04 -11.21
C ARG A 373 4.87 -28.71 -10.71
N ARG A 374 4.36 -29.49 -9.75
CA ARG A 374 3.02 -29.28 -9.16
C ARG A 374 2.85 -27.89 -8.52
N ASN A 375 3.93 -27.30 -8.04
CA ASN A 375 3.93 -25.99 -7.38
C ASN A 375 4.46 -24.85 -8.26
N SER A 376 4.73 -25.12 -9.55
CA SER A 376 5.21 -24.14 -10.52
C SER A 376 4.06 -23.54 -11.31
N ARG A 377 4.22 -22.31 -11.81
CA ARG A 377 3.25 -21.69 -12.73
C ARG A 377 3.03 -22.50 -14.01
N ASP A 378 4.09 -23.18 -14.47
CA ASP A 378 4.05 -24.11 -15.58
C ASP A 378 4.45 -25.51 -15.10
N GLY A 379 3.49 -26.43 -15.09
CA GLY A 379 3.66 -27.81 -14.67
C GLY A 379 4.18 -28.73 -15.77
N SER A 380 4.48 -28.26 -16.98
CA SER A 380 4.93 -29.13 -18.08
C SER A 380 6.30 -29.77 -17.78
N LEU A 381 6.59 -30.88 -18.47
CA LEU A 381 7.96 -31.38 -18.56
C LEU A 381 8.76 -30.47 -19.49
N VAL A 382 10.02 -30.26 -19.14
CA VAL A 382 10.98 -29.53 -19.97
C VAL A 382 11.94 -30.56 -20.56
N ASP A 383 12.10 -30.55 -21.88
CA ASP A 383 13.12 -31.37 -22.54
C ASP A 383 14.52 -30.74 -22.41
N GLU A 384 15.55 -31.54 -22.68
CA GLU A 384 16.94 -31.12 -22.50
C GLU A 384 17.32 -29.93 -23.40
N ARG A 385 16.87 -29.95 -24.66
CA ARG A 385 17.15 -28.89 -25.63
C ARG A 385 16.53 -27.56 -25.20
N GLY A 386 15.26 -27.59 -24.78
CA GLY A 386 14.52 -26.44 -24.28
C GLY A 386 15.13 -25.90 -22.99
N HIS A 387 15.57 -26.78 -22.09
CA HIS A 387 16.25 -26.38 -20.87
C HIS A 387 17.59 -25.70 -21.14
N LEU A 388 18.45 -26.28 -21.99
CA LEU A 388 19.75 -25.70 -22.32
C LEU A 388 19.61 -24.33 -22.98
N ALA A 389 18.62 -24.17 -23.87
CA ALA A 389 18.30 -22.89 -24.48
C ALA A 389 17.83 -21.85 -23.44
N TRP A 390 16.98 -22.27 -22.49
CA TRP A 390 16.53 -21.41 -21.38
C TRP A 390 17.68 -21.01 -20.44
N LEU A 391 18.56 -21.95 -20.09
CA LEU A 391 19.69 -21.71 -19.19
C LEU A 391 20.67 -20.74 -19.83
N THR A 392 21.03 -20.95 -21.09
CA THR A 392 21.92 -20.06 -21.85
C THR A 392 21.39 -18.62 -21.86
N ARG A 393 20.10 -18.43 -22.16
CA ARG A 393 19.46 -17.10 -22.09
C ARG A 393 19.46 -16.52 -20.68
N SER A 394 19.21 -17.36 -19.67
CA SER A 394 19.15 -16.93 -18.28
C SER A 394 20.50 -16.47 -17.72
N LEU A 395 21.60 -17.09 -18.17
CA LEU A 395 22.96 -16.72 -17.75
C LEU A 395 23.45 -15.44 -18.44
N ALA A 396 22.92 -15.11 -19.62
CA ALA A 396 23.27 -13.90 -20.37
C ALA A 396 22.37 -12.69 -20.03
N ALA A 397 21.34 -12.87 -19.21
CA ALA A 397 20.32 -11.86 -18.96
C ALA A 397 20.68 -10.91 -17.81
N ASP A 398 20.70 -9.61 -18.07
CA ASP A 398 21.04 -8.58 -17.09
C ASP A 398 19.96 -8.34 -16.04
N ASP A 399 18.73 -8.73 -16.35
CA ASP A 399 17.53 -8.65 -15.49
C ASP A 399 17.29 -9.96 -14.70
N ARG A 400 18.17 -10.96 -14.82
CA ARG A 400 18.06 -12.25 -14.11
C ARG A 400 19.33 -12.59 -13.34
N ARG A 401 19.17 -13.15 -12.15
CA ARG A 401 20.28 -13.76 -11.38
C ARG A 401 19.88 -15.18 -11.03
N LEU A 402 20.49 -16.16 -11.70
CA LEU A 402 20.31 -17.57 -11.40
C LEU A 402 21.44 -18.06 -10.50
N LEU A 403 21.09 -18.55 -9.33
CA LEU A 403 22.00 -18.95 -8.27
C LEU A 403 21.85 -20.44 -7.97
N VAL A 404 22.98 -21.10 -7.71
CA VAL A 404 23.03 -22.41 -7.05
C VAL A 404 23.42 -22.16 -5.60
N ILE A 405 22.68 -22.78 -4.68
CA ILE A 405 22.92 -22.74 -3.25
C ILE A 405 23.62 -24.04 -2.85
N GLU A 406 24.77 -23.89 -2.19
CA GLU A 406 25.62 -25.00 -1.78
C GLU A 406 25.74 -25.03 -0.25
N GLU A 407 25.69 -26.23 0.34
CA GLU A 407 26.14 -26.49 1.71
C GLU A 407 27.50 -27.19 1.61
N GLY A 408 28.57 -26.47 1.98
CA GLY A 408 29.93 -26.89 1.67
C GLY A 408 30.21 -26.81 0.16
N ALA A 409 30.21 -27.97 -0.51
CA ALA A 409 30.37 -28.09 -1.98
C ALA A 409 29.23 -28.88 -2.63
N VAL A 410 28.16 -29.16 -1.89
CA VAL A 410 27.01 -29.93 -2.40
C VAL A 410 25.88 -28.96 -2.76
N PRO A 411 25.46 -28.92 -4.04
CA PRO A 411 24.27 -28.18 -4.45
C PRO A 411 23.00 -28.72 -3.77
N VAL A 412 22.29 -27.85 -3.04
CA VAL A 412 21.09 -28.23 -2.28
C VAL A 412 19.83 -27.47 -2.71
N ALA A 413 19.97 -26.35 -3.41
CA ALA A 413 18.85 -25.60 -3.97
C ALA A 413 19.31 -24.70 -5.13
N THR A 414 18.35 -24.21 -5.91
CA THR A 414 18.53 -23.08 -6.83
C THR A 414 17.58 -21.96 -6.46
N CYS A 415 18.08 -20.73 -6.56
CA CYS A 415 17.30 -19.51 -6.40
C CYS A 415 17.44 -18.66 -7.66
N ARG A 416 16.35 -18.09 -8.14
CA ARG A 416 16.36 -17.21 -9.31
C ARG A 416 15.69 -15.89 -8.96
N TRP A 417 16.41 -14.79 -9.18
CA TRP A 417 15.85 -13.44 -9.14
C TRP A 417 15.53 -12.97 -10.56
N ASP A 418 14.32 -12.45 -10.78
CA ASP A 418 13.90 -11.78 -12.02
C ASP A 418 13.51 -10.33 -11.70
N ARG A 419 14.13 -9.35 -12.36
CA ARG A 419 13.78 -7.93 -12.20
C ARG A 419 12.43 -7.66 -12.86
N ARG A 420 11.52 -7.02 -12.13
CA ARG A 420 10.17 -6.66 -12.60
C ARG A 420 10.04 -5.16 -12.87
N SER A 421 10.78 -4.35 -12.13
CA SER A 421 10.86 -2.90 -12.30
C SER A 421 12.22 -2.39 -11.83
N VAL A 422 12.39 -1.08 -11.70
CA VAL A 422 13.63 -0.49 -11.14
C VAL A 422 13.88 -0.99 -9.71
N THR A 423 12.83 -1.14 -8.90
CA THR A 423 12.92 -1.51 -7.49
C THR A 423 12.48 -2.94 -7.20
N ASP A 424 11.75 -3.59 -8.11
CA ASP A 424 11.10 -4.87 -7.83
C ASP A 424 11.88 -6.06 -8.39
N TRP A 425 12.11 -7.07 -7.56
CA TRP A 425 12.73 -8.33 -7.93
C TRP A 425 11.94 -9.52 -7.41
N GLU A 426 11.55 -10.43 -8.29
CA GLU A 426 10.84 -11.66 -7.93
C GLU A 426 11.81 -12.81 -7.70
N ILE A 427 11.70 -13.52 -6.58
CA ILE A 427 12.46 -14.72 -6.28
C ILE A 427 11.64 -15.99 -6.55
N SER A 428 12.30 -16.96 -7.19
CA SER A 428 11.89 -18.36 -7.25
C SER A 428 12.91 -19.23 -6.50
N ILE A 429 12.45 -20.24 -5.76
CA ILE A 429 13.30 -21.19 -5.02
C ILE A 429 12.88 -22.61 -5.37
N THR A 430 13.86 -23.44 -5.74
CA THR A 430 13.67 -24.88 -5.88
C THR A 430 14.69 -25.59 -5.00
N VAL A 431 14.23 -26.39 -4.04
CA VAL A 431 15.08 -27.22 -3.19
C VAL A 431 15.24 -28.60 -3.83
N ALA A 432 16.48 -29.10 -3.85
CA ALA A 432 16.80 -30.44 -4.34
C ALA A 432 15.91 -31.49 -3.64
N PRO A 433 15.39 -32.50 -4.35
CA PRO A 433 14.53 -33.53 -3.76
C PRO A 433 15.11 -34.16 -2.48
N ASP A 434 16.39 -34.51 -2.50
CA ASP A 434 17.10 -35.17 -1.40
C ASP A 434 17.47 -34.23 -0.24
N ALA A 435 17.25 -32.92 -0.41
CA ALA A 435 17.54 -31.88 0.59
C ALA A 435 16.27 -31.36 1.30
N ARG A 436 15.08 -31.84 0.92
CA ARG A 436 13.79 -31.41 1.49
C ARG A 436 13.66 -31.85 2.96
N GLY A 437 12.85 -31.13 3.72
CA GLY A 437 12.60 -31.42 5.15
C GLY A 437 13.74 -31.03 6.11
N ARG A 438 14.92 -30.64 5.62
CA ARG A 438 16.11 -30.30 6.41
C ARG A 438 16.28 -28.80 6.72
N GLY A 439 15.25 -27.98 6.49
CA GLY A 439 15.31 -26.52 6.68
C GLY A 439 16.07 -25.73 5.61
N VAL A 440 16.55 -26.41 4.54
CA VAL A 440 17.39 -25.82 3.47
C VAL A 440 16.76 -24.60 2.81
N ALA A 441 15.43 -24.61 2.56
CA ALA A 441 14.76 -23.50 1.88
C ALA A 441 14.96 -22.13 2.55
N GLY A 442 14.95 -22.08 3.88
CA GLY A 442 15.18 -20.83 4.63
C GLY A 442 16.63 -20.34 4.52
N ARG A 443 17.60 -21.27 4.62
CA ARG A 443 19.02 -20.95 4.43
C ARG A 443 19.32 -20.51 2.99
N ALA A 444 18.70 -21.17 2.01
CA ALA A 444 18.78 -20.84 0.60
C ALA A 444 18.21 -19.45 0.29
N LEU A 445 17.06 -19.10 0.85
CA LEU A 445 16.48 -17.75 0.75
C LEU A 445 17.43 -16.70 1.33
N ALA A 446 17.93 -16.91 2.55
CA ALA A 446 18.86 -15.98 3.18
C ALA A 446 20.15 -15.78 2.38
N ALA A 447 20.73 -16.86 1.83
CA ALA A 447 21.90 -16.79 0.96
C ALA A 447 21.60 -16.04 -0.35
N ALA A 448 20.45 -16.31 -0.96
CA ALA A 448 20.02 -15.64 -2.20
C ALA A 448 19.74 -14.14 -1.99
N GLN A 449 19.23 -13.73 -0.83
CA GLN A 449 19.02 -12.33 -0.48
C GLN A 449 20.35 -11.58 -0.29
N ARG A 450 21.32 -12.19 0.40
CA ARG A 450 22.68 -11.62 0.54
C ARG A 450 23.39 -11.48 -0.81
N ALA A 451 23.17 -12.43 -1.73
CA ALA A 451 23.75 -12.40 -3.06
C ALA A 451 23.06 -11.43 -4.04
N LEU A 452 21.90 -10.87 -3.69
CA LEU A 452 21.19 -9.91 -4.54
C LEU A 452 21.84 -8.51 -4.44
N ILE A 453 22.68 -8.22 -5.42
CA ILE A 453 23.29 -6.90 -5.63
C ILE A 453 22.31 -6.02 -6.41
N ALA A 454 21.61 -5.14 -5.70
CA ALA A 454 20.68 -4.16 -6.24
C ALA A 454 20.70 -2.91 -5.33
N PRO A 455 20.61 -1.69 -5.89
CA PRO A 455 20.54 -0.48 -5.07
C PRO A 455 19.26 -0.47 -4.24
N ASP A 456 19.36 0.04 -3.01
CA ASP A 456 18.20 0.27 -2.18
C ASP A 456 17.49 1.57 -2.57
N PRO A 457 16.16 1.67 -2.40
CA PRO A 457 15.28 0.60 -1.91
C PRO A 457 15.02 -0.50 -2.95
N VAL A 458 14.96 -1.75 -2.48
CA VAL A 458 14.57 -2.90 -3.31
C VAL A 458 13.43 -3.69 -2.66
N ARG A 459 12.39 -3.97 -3.43
CA ARG A 459 11.29 -4.85 -3.03
C ARG A 459 11.52 -6.24 -3.58
N MET A 460 11.68 -7.18 -2.66
CA MET A 460 11.78 -8.60 -2.97
C MET A 460 10.38 -9.21 -2.95
N ILE A 461 9.97 -9.85 -4.04
CA ILE A 461 8.62 -10.41 -4.24
C ILE A 461 8.74 -11.93 -4.33
N ALA A 462 7.84 -12.64 -3.66
CA ALA A 462 7.71 -14.08 -3.78
C ALA A 462 6.28 -14.41 -4.22
N VAL A 463 6.14 -15.15 -5.32
CA VAL A 463 4.83 -15.64 -5.78
C VAL A 463 4.74 -17.13 -5.49
N VAL A 464 3.74 -17.52 -4.70
CA VAL A 464 3.63 -18.87 -4.15
C VAL A 464 2.20 -19.38 -4.31
N HIS A 465 2.06 -20.61 -4.78
CA HIS A 465 0.77 -21.27 -4.83
C HIS A 465 0.22 -21.47 -3.40
N GLU A 466 -1.06 -21.20 -3.18
CA GLU A 466 -1.67 -21.16 -1.84
C GLU A 466 -1.59 -22.50 -1.11
N GLN A 467 -1.61 -23.61 -1.86
CA GLN A 467 -1.51 -24.97 -1.36
C GLN A 467 -0.05 -25.35 -0.98
N ASN A 468 0.95 -24.59 -1.41
CA ASN A 468 2.35 -24.82 -1.06
C ASN A 468 2.67 -24.21 0.32
N ALA A 469 2.10 -24.80 1.38
CA ALA A 469 2.27 -24.34 2.75
C ALA A 469 3.74 -24.32 3.20
N ALA A 470 4.59 -25.19 2.65
CA ALA A 470 6.02 -25.22 2.96
C ALA A 470 6.73 -23.95 2.45
N SER A 471 6.56 -23.61 1.18
CA SER A 471 7.14 -22.40 0.58
C SER A 471 6.59 -21.14 1.23
N ARG A 472 5.27 -21.08 1.49
CA ARG A 472 4.65 -19.95 2.20
C ARG A 472 5.34 -19.69 3.54
N ARG A 473 5.46 -20.72 4.39
CA ARG A 473 6.11 -20.59 5.70
C ARG A 473 7.56 -20.13 5.63
N VAL A 474 8.29 -20.47 4.56
CA VAL A 474 9.68 -20.00 4.37
C VAL A 474 9.71 -18.48 4.21
N PHE A 475 8.88 -17.93 3.33
CA PHE A 475 8.79 -16.49 3.09
C PHE A 475 8.18 -15.74 4.28
N GLU A 476 7.11 -16.26 4.89
CA GLU A 476 6.47 -15.67 6.08
C GLU A 476 7.50 -15.53 7.23
N ARG A 477 8.31 -16.57 7.49
CA ARG A 477 9.38 -16.54 8.51
C ARG A 477 10.55 -15.62 8.15
N ALA A 478 10.80 -15.41 6.86
CA ALA A 478 11.80 -14.47 6.37
C ALA A 478 11.31 -13.01 6.35
N GLY A 479 10.12 -12.73 6.89
CA GLY A 479 9.57 -11.38 7.03
C GLY A 479 8.93 -10.84 5.75
N TYR A 480 8.60 -11.69 4.77
CA TYR A 480 7.78 -11.28 3.63
C TYR A 480 6.33 -11.19 4.08
N LEU A 481 5.68 -10.07 3.82
CA LEU A 481 4.29 -9.80 4.19
C LEU A 481 3.35 -10.01 3.00
N PRO A 482 2.04 -10.24 3.21
CA PRO A 482 1.07 -10.39 2.13
C PRO A 482 1.01 -9.13 1.25
N GLN A 483 1.23 -9.32 -0.05
CA GLN A 483 1.17 -8.26 -1.05
C GLN A 483 -0.11 -8.35 -1.89
N ASN A 484 -0.48 -9.54 -2.38
CA ASN A 484 -1.72 -9.74 -3.14
C ASN A 484 -2.39 -11.05 -2.69
N PRO A 485 -3.73 -11.11 -2.69
CA PRO A 485 -4.46 -12.35 -2.45
C PRO A 485 -4.18 -13.38 -3.57
N PRO A 486 -4.54 -14.66 -3.37
CA PRO A 486 -4.48 -15.66 -4.44
C PRO A 486 -5.25 -15.20 -5.70
N ASP A 487 -4.63 -15.34 -6.88
CA ASP A 487 -5.29 -15.19 -8.16
C ASP A 487 -6.18 -16.41 -8.50
N GLU A 488 -6.83 -16.42 -9.67
CA GLU A 488 -7.68 -17.53 -10.12
C GLU A 488 -6.93 -18.87 -10.25
N ALA A 489 -5.60 -18.81 -10.41
CA ALA A 489 -4.73 -19.98 -10.48
C ALA A 489 -4.16 -20.36 -9.10
N GLY A 490 -4.62 -19.72 -8.02
CA GLY A 490 -4.21 -20.00 -6.64
C GLY A 490 -2.86 -19.42 -6.23
N PHE A 491 -2.27 -18.52 -7.03
CA PHE A 491 -0.98 -17.89 -6.69
C PHE A 491 -1.19 -16.58 -5.93
N LEU A 492 -0.63 -16.50 -4.73
CA LEU A 492 -0.56 -15.27 -3.94
C LEU A 492 0.85 -14.70 -3.98
N SER A 493 0.99 -13.39 -3.74
CA SER A 493 2.31 -12.77 -3.63
C SER A 493 2.57 -12.27 -2.21
N LEU A 494 3.78 -12.49 -1.74
CA LEU A 494 4.35 -11.92 -0.53
C LEU A 494 5.48 -10.96 -0.93
N SER A 495 5.74 -9.91 -0.17
CA SER A 495 6.83 -8.97 -0.47
C SER A 495 7.59 -8.54 0.80
N ARG A 496 8.85 -8.18 0.64
CA ARG A 496 9.69 -7.58 1.69
C ARG A 496 10.55 -6.47 1.09
N TRP A 497 10.53 -5.31 1.72
CA TRP A 497 11.46 -4.24 1.40
C TRP A 497 12.83 -4.46 2.06
N ARG A 498 13.90 -4.21 1.31
CA ARG A 498 15.20 -3.80 1.84
C ARG A 498 15.27 -2.29 1.64
N LEU A 499 15.13 -1.57 2.76
CA LEU A 499 15.09 -0.11 2.81
C LEU A 499 16.53 0.42 2.93
N PRO A 500 16.81 1.67 2.51
CA PRO A 500 18.13 2.26 2.66
C PRO A 500 18.51 2.37 4.13
N GLU A 501 19.77 2.03 4.46
CA GLU A 501 20.39 2.41 5.73
C GLU A 501 20.63 3.93 5.69
N ARG A 502 20.19 4.66 6.72
CA ARG A 502 20.40 6.11 6.83
C ARG A 502 21.67 6.45 7.59
#